data_AF-A0A1Z4JI81-F1
#
_entry.id   AF-A0A1Z4JI81-F1
#
_cell.length_a   1.000
_cell.length_b   1.000
_cell.length_c   1.000
_cell.angle_alpha   90.00
_cell.angle_beta   90.00
_cell.angle_gamma   90.00
#
_symmetry.space_group_name_H-M   'P 1'
#
loop_
_entity.id
_entity.type
_entity.pdbx_description
1 polymer ?
#
loop_
_entity_poly.entity_id
_entity_poly.type
_entity_poly.pdbx_seq_one_letter_code
_entity_poly.pdbx_strand_id
1 'polypeptide(L)'
;MRGNTPRHLILSCQQLNKTQHPGKLLDGQVSEVAMEIGQKVRVRRLRDRVPQDVVKKLGATGVISQYKVVDGKGIGLLVQFEDKYSTWFFEDELETIG
;
A
#
# COMPACT_ATOMS: atom_id res chain seq x y z
N MET A 1 -44.51 19.45 37.75
CA MET A 1 -43.05 19.26 37.87
C MET A 1 -42.53 19.20 36.43
N ARG A 2 -42.02 20.31 35.84
CA ARG A 2 -40.59 20.62 35.60
C ARG A 2 -39.77 19.36 35.21
N GLY A 3 -39.06 19.25 34.10
CA GLY A 3 -38.69 20.15 33.01
C GLY A 3 -38.11 19.27 31.87
N ASN A 4 -38.26 19.70 30.63
CA ASN A 4 -37.21 20.35 29.84
C ASN A 4 -36.28 19.36 29.10
N THR A 5 -36.46 19.34 27.78
CA THR A 5 -35.58 18.80 26.73
C THR A 5 -34.10 19.16 26.91
N PRO A 6 -33.20 18.39 26.27
CA PRO A 6 -32.41 19.03 25.23
C PRO A 6 -32.34 18.24 23.92
N ARG A 7 -32.73 18.93 22.85
CA ARG A 7 -32.29 18.73 21.47
C ARG A 7 -30.86 19.23 21.33
N HIS A 8 -29.89 18.34 21.25
CA HIS A 8 -28.60 18.49 20.57
C HIS A 8 -27.88 17.17 20.87
N LEU A 9 -27.33 16.45 19.89
CA LEU A 9 -26.12 16.88 19.21
C LEU A 9 -26.18 16.45 17.74
N ILE A 10 -26.19 17.45 16.87
CA ILE A 10 -25.39 17.38 15.66
C ILE A 10 -23.93 17.41 16.14
N LEU A 11 -23.22 16.30 16.01
CA LEU A 11 -21.77 16.31 15.94
C LEU A 11 -21.38 15.44 14.74
N SER A 12 -21.23 16.16 13.63
CA SER A 12 -20.21 15.95 12.61
C SER A 12 -20.10 14.56 11.99
N CYS A 13 -20.57 14.48 10.74
CA CYS A 13 -19.76 13.94 9.66
C CYS A 13 -18.34 14.51 9.75
N GLN A 14 -17.42 13.80 10.40
CA GLN A 14 -16.00 13.91 10.16
C GLN A 14 -15.35 12.62 10.66
N GLN A 15 -14.38 12.12 9.91
CA GLN A 15 -13.52 10.98 10.23
C GLN A 15 -13.97 9.56 9.80
N LEU A 16 -14.31 9.39 8.53
CA LEU A 16 -13.97 8.14 7.82
C LEU A 16 -12.92 8.37 6.72
N ASN A 17 -11.89 9.17 7.03
CA ASN A 17 -10.59 9.11 6.35
C ASN A 17 -9.62 8.28 7.19
N LYS A 18 -9.88 6.98 7.32
CA LYS A 18 -8.91 6.03 7.87
C LYS A 18 -8.19 5.30 6.74
N THR A 19 -7.43 6.05 5.95
CA THR A 19 -6.23 5.50 5.30
C THR A 19 -5.07 5.73 6.26
N GLN A 20 -4.96 4.85 7.25
CA GLN A 20 -3.65 4.48 7.77
C GLN A 20 -3.81 3.07 8.33
N HIS A 21 -3.17 2.14 7.65
CA HIS A 21 -2.81 0.79 8.06
C HIS A 21 -1.76 0.88 9.17
N PRO A 22 -2.09 0.57 10.43
CA PRO A 22 -1.15 -0.01 11.37
C PRO A 22 -1.20 -1.53 11.21
N GLY A 23 -0.05 -2.15 10.93
CA GLY A 23 0.04 -3.62 10.89
C GLY A 23 -0.36 -4.26 12.22
N LYS A 24 -1.23 -5.28 12.10
CA LYS A 24 -1.66 -6.36 13.03
C LYS A 24 -1.70 -6.14 14.55
N LEU A 25 -2.93 -6.19 15.07
CA LEU A 25 -3.29 -7.00 16.25
C LEU A 25 -3.57 -8.45 15.80
N LEU A 26 -3.22 -9.41 16.65
CA LEU A 26 -3.26 -10.84 16.43
C LEU A 26 -4.70 -11.35 16.59
N ASP A 27 -5.21 -12.06 15.58
CA ASP A 27 -6.14 -13.21 15.63
C ASP A 27 -6.87 -13.32 14.28
N GLY A 28 -6.71 -14.45 13.59
CA GLY A 28 -7.58 -14.85 12.49
C GLY A 28 -7.35 -14.16 11.13
N GLN A 29 -6.39 -14.70 10.37
CA GLN A 29 -6.29 -14.65 8.90
C GLN A 29 -6.49 -13.28 8.23
N VAL A 30 -5.43 -12.49 8.27
CA VAL A 30 -5.15 -11.43 7.29
C VAL A 30 -3.76 -11.72 6.74
N SER A 31 -3.70 -12.20 5.50
CA SER A 31 -2.52 -12.15 4.65
C SER A 31 -2.32 -10.68 4.27
N GLU A 32 -1.83 -9.93 5.25
CA GLU A 32 -1.49 -8.52 5.18
C GLU A 32 -0.24 -8.36 4.33
N VAL A 33 -0.26 -7.36 3.45
CA VAL A 33 0.83 -7.00 2.53
C VAL A 33 2.12 -6.95 3.34
N ALA A 34 3.04 -7.87 3.09
CA ALA A 34 4.27 -8.10 3.84
C ALA A 34 5.31 -6.98 3.66
N MET A 35 4.99 -5.96 2.87
CA MET A 35 5.89 -4.89 2.50
C MET A 35 5.31 -3.51 2.78
N GLU A 36 6.11 -2.68 3.46
CA GLU A 36 5.72 -1.36 3.93
C GLU A 36 6.33 -0.21 3.10
N ILE A 37 5.69 0.97 3.09
CA ILE A 37 6.26 2.19 2.51
C ILE A 37 7.54 2.57 3.29
N GLY A 38 8.58 2.95 2.55
CA GLY A 38 9.91 3.24 3.09
C GLY A 38 10.84 2.02 3.13
N GLN A 39 10.31 0.82 2.87
CA GLN A 39 11.11 -0.40 2.83
C GLN A 39 11.89 -0.52 1.52
N LYS A 40 13.14 -1.01 1.63
CA LYS A 40 13.99 -1.31 0.48
C LYS A 40 13.65 -2.69 -0.07
N VAL A 41 13.48 -2.75 -1.38
CA VAL A 41 13.07 -3.96 -2.10
C VAL A 41 13.87 -4.13 -3.37
N ARG A 42 14.01 -5.37 -3.82
CA ARG A 42 14.61 -5.73 -5.11
C ARG A 42 13.57 -6.39 -6.00
N VAL A 43 13.63 -6.10 -7.30
CA VAL A 43 12.78 -6.78 -8.28
C VAL A 43 13.37 -8.15 -8.58
N ARG A 44 12.73 -9.23 -8.13
CA ARG A 44 13.24 -10.60 -8.33
C ARG A 44 12.73 -11.24 -9.62
N ARG A 45 11.51 -10.89 -10.02
CA ARG A 45 10.83 -11.47 -11.19
C ARG A 45 9.82 -10.48 -11.77
N LEU A 46 9.46 -10.68 -13.03
CA LEU A 46 8.46 -9.89 -13.73
C LEU A 46 7.47 -10.83 -14.43
N ARG A 47 6.21 -10.43 -14.52
CA ARG A 47 5.19 -11.15 -15.29
C ARG A 47 5.40 -11.02 -16.81
N ASP A 48 4.76 -11.93 -17.54
CA ASP A 48 4.65 -11.83 -18.99
C ASP A 48 3.86 -10.56 -19.37
N ARG A 49 4.30 -9.86 -20.42
CA ARG A 49 3.73 -8.57 -20.91
C ARG A 49 4.02 -7.34 -20.05
N VAL A 50 5.27 -7.15 -19.65
CA VAL A 50 5.75 -5.88 -19.07
C VAL A 50 6.44 -4.99 -20.12
N PRO A 51 6.39 -3.65 -19.98
CA PRO A 51 7.14 -2.75 -20.84
C PRO A 51 8.65 -3.00 -20.76
N GLN A 52 9.39 -2.76 -21.85
CA GLN A 52 10.85 -2.95 -21.88
C GLN A 52 11.58 -2.13 -20.80
N ASP A 53 11.05 -0.95 -20.43
CA ASP A 53 11.63 -0.12 -19.37
C ASP A 53 11.55 -0.79 -18.00
N VAL A 54 10.50 -1.57 -17.74
CA VAL A 54 10.33 -2.35 -16.51
C VAL A 54 11.24 -3.58 -16.53
N VAL A 55 11.42 -4.21 -17.70
CA VAL A 55 12.36 -5.34 -17.87
C VAL A 55 13.78 -4.94 -17.47
N LYS A 56 14.21 -3.73 -17.83
CA LYS A 56 15.53 -3.19 -17.43
C LYS A 56 15.69 -3.01 -15.91
N LYS A 57 14.60 -3.05 -15.13
CA LYS A 57 14.61 -2.95 -13.67
C LYS A 57 14.64 -4.31 -12.97
N LEU A 58 14.67 -5.42 -13.71
CA LEU A 58 14.89 -6.73 -13.11
C LEU A 58 16.24 -6.76 -12.38
N GLY A 59 16.24 -7.17 -11.11
CA GLY A 59 17.41 -7.15 -10.24
C GLY A 59 17.76 -5.78 -9.64
N ALA A 60 17.10 -4.70 -10.07
CA ALA A 60 17.31 -3.38 -9.49
C ALA A 60 16.65 -3.26 -8.11
N THR A 61 17.24 -2.42 -7.26
CA THR A 61 16.73 -2.12 -5.93
C THR A 61 16.05 -0.75 -5.91
N GLY A 62 14.95 -0.64 -5.16
CA GLY A 62 14.25 0.62 -4.95
C GLY A 62 13.60 0.67 -3.58
N VAL A 63 12.88 1.77 -3.32
CA VAL A 63 12.16 1.98 -2.07
C VAL A 63 10.68 2.07 -2.37
N ILE A 64 9.86 1.38 -1.59
CA ILE A 64 8.40 1.47 -1.71
C ILE A 64 7.98 2.88 -1.30
N SER A 65 7.35 3.59 -2.21
CA SER A 65 6.87 4.95 -1.98
C SER A 65 5.38 4.97 -1.63
N GLN A 66 4.57 4.17 -2.32
CA GLN A 66 3.10 4.18 -2.16
C GLN A 66 2.47 2.84 -2.53
N TYR A 67 1.21 2.66 -2.15
CA TYR A 67 0.36 1.56 -2.62
C TYR A 67 -0.54 2.02 -3.77
N LYS A 68 -0.74 1.16 -4.77
CA LYS A 68 -1.59 1.41 -5.93
C LYS A 68 -2.58 0.27 -6.11
N VAL A 69 -3.87 0.56 -6.12
CA VAL A 69 -4.90 -0.46 -6.43
C VAL A 69 -4.87 -0.76 -7.92
N VAL A 70 -4.79 -2.05 -8.28
CA VAL A 70 -4.75 -2.52 -9.67
C VAL A 70 -5.99 -3.34 -9.98
N ASP A 71 -6.83 -2.81 -10.88
CA ASP A 71 -7.98 -3.43 -11.57
C ASP A 71 -8.78 -4.46 -10.75
N GLY A 72 -9.05 -4.14 -9.48
CA GLY A 72 -9.97 -4.89 -8.60
C GLY A 72 -9.47 -6.25 -8.10
N LYS A 73 -8.23 -6.67 -8.41
CA LYS A 73 -7.70 -7.99 -8.01
C LYS A 73 -6.50 -7.94 -7.07
N GLY A 74 -5.94 -6.76 -6.81
CA GLY A 74 -4.82 -6.63 -5.88
C GLY A 74 -4.32 -5.21 -5.68
N ILE A 75 -3.36 -5.10 -4.78
CA ILE A 75 -2.63 -3.87 -4.48
C ILE A 75 -1.20 -4.06 -5.00
N GLY A 76 -0.78 -3.17 -5.90
CA GLY A 76 0.61 -3.01 -6.30
C GLY A 76 1.36 -2.05 -5.37
N LEU A 77 2.67 -2.22 -5.31
CA LEU A 77 3.62 -1.42 -4.57
C LEU A 77 4.34 -0.51 -5.57
N LEU A 78 4.17 0.79 -5.42
CA LEU A 78 4.91 1.79 -6.19
C LEU A 78 6.34 1.84 -5.64
N VAL A 79 7.30 1.45 -6.45
CA VAL A 79 8.72 1.46 -6.12
C VAL A 79 9.39 2.62 -6.82
N GLN A 80 10.06 3.46 -6.02
CA GLN A 80 10.91 4.54 -6.48
C GLN A 80 12.34 4.02 -6.62
N PHE A 81 12.89 4.11 -7.82
CA PHE A 81 14.29 3.80 -8.10
C PHE A 81 15.16 5.05 -8.05
N GLU A 82 16.47 4.85 -7.99
CA GLU A 82 17.48 5.91 -7.93
C GLU A 82 17.45 6.84 -9.16
N ASP A 83 17.07 6.32 -10.33
CA ASP A 83 16.99 7.07 -11.60
C ASP A 83 15.79 8.04 -11.68
N LYS A 84 15.15 8.37 -10.55
CA LYS A 84 13.85 9.08 -10.47
C LYS A 84 12.69 8.38 -11.20
N TYR A 85 12.93 7.18 -11.71
CA TYR A 85 11.92 6.33 -12.31
C TYR A 85 11.08 5.68 -11.19
N SER A 86 9.77 5.72 -11.34
CA SER A 86 8.83 5.09 -10.42
C SER A 86 7.88 4.22 -11.20
N THR A 87 7.75 2.96 -10.81
CA THR A 87 6.74 2.05 -11.37
C THR A 87 6.20 1.15 -10.29
N TRP A 88 5.07 0.51 -10.56
CA TRP A 88 4.37 -0.34 -9.62
C TRP A 88 4.64 -1.81 -9.92
N PHE A 89 4.78 -2.61 -8.87
CA PHE A 89 4.98 -4.06 -8.93
C PHE A 89 4.05 -4.76 -7.96
N PHE A 90 3.83 -6.05 -8.13
CA PHE A 90 3.18 -6.86 -7.10
C PHE A 90 4.17 -7.25 -6.00
N GLU A 91 3.69 -7.48 -4.78
CA GLU A 91 4.50 -8.02 -3.67
C GLU A 91 5.27 -9.27 -4.08
N ASP A 92 4.62 -10.14 -4.83
CA ASP A 92 5.18 -11.40 -5.31
C ASP A 92 6.33 -11.23 -6.36
N GLU A 93 6.41 -10.06 -6.99
CA GLU A 93 7.49 -9.68 -7.93
C GLU A 93 8.69 -9.06 -7.23
N LEU A 94 8.51 -8.66 -5.97
CA LEU A 94 9.51 -8.03 -5.15
C LEU A 94 10.08 -9.01 -4.12
N GLU A 95 11.29 -8.74 -3.66
CA GLU A 95 11.88 -9.35 -2.48
C GLU A 95 12.33 -8.25 -1.53
N THR A 96 12.18 -8.49 -0.23
CA THR A 96 12.73 -7.62 0.80
C THR A 96 14.23 -7.85 0.89
N ILE A 97 14.99 -6.78 0.79
CA ILE A 97 16.44 -6.79 1.02
C ILE A 97 16.67 -6.13 2.38
N GLY A 98 16.52 -6.94 3.44
CA GLY A 98 16.81 -6.57 4.82
C GLY A 98 18.30 -6.70 5.12
#